data_AF-A0A174JEG9-F1
#
_entry.id   AF-A0A174JEG9-F1
#
_cell.length_a   1.000
_cell.length_b   1.000
_cell.length_c   1.000
_cell.angle_alpha   90.00
_cell.angle_beta   90.00
_cell.angle_gamma   90.00
#
_symmetry.space_group_name_H-M   'P 1'
#
loop_
_entity.id
_entity.type
_entity.pdbx_description
1 polymer ?
#
loop_
_entity_poly.entity_id
_entity_poly.type
_entity_poly.pdbx_seq_one_letter_code
_entity_poly.pdbx_strand_id
1 'polypeptide(L)'
;MHPIAVSKKGGIKMCKFKVGDEVYFSPYRTDAYIVKHGKIAKFEQSLDPERKYAVMYCDDGRSVKEYHIFPEDLYCTEQEVKEVLKQRFRFEVDEVKKNIHTLEDLLNFLYNHDISVDAAGEGDDYCVWEERIAVRELVKEICGIELGK
;
A
#
# COMPACT_ATOMS: atom_id res chain seq x y z
N MET A 1 9.80 13.37 -2.22
CA MET A 1 8.99 12.27 -1.64
C MET A 1 8.17 12.87 -0.51
N HIS A 2 6.87 13.11 -0.71
CA HIS A 2 6.03 13.69 0.34
C HIS A 2 5.64 12.58 1.31
N PRO A 3 5.90 12.71 2.63
CA PRO A 3 5.27 11.85 3.62
C PRO A 3 3.75 11.97 3.41
N ILE A 4 3.05 10.85 3.31
CA ILE A 4 1.61 10.87 3.55
C ILE A 4 1.51 11.34 5.01
N ALA A 5 1.17 12.61 5.17
CA ALA A 5 0.88 13.18 6.46
C ALA A 5 -0.40 12.51 6.95
N VAL A 6 -0.25 11.35 7.58
CA VAL A 6 -1.31 10.74 8.36
C VAL A 6 -1.67 11.78 9.41
N SER A 7 -2.85 12.35 9.21
CA SER A 7 -3.45 13.41 10.01
C SER A 7 -3.14 13.23 11.49
N LYS A 8 -2.59 14.29 12.10
CA LYS A 8 -2.56 14.50 13.55
C LYS A 8 -4.00 14.56 14.09
N LYS A 9 -4.70 13.42 14.17
CA LYS A 9 -5.94 13.19 14.95
C LYS A 9 -6.35 11.73 14.81
N GLY A 10 -5.75 10.91 15.65
CA GLY A 10 -5.87 9.45 15.66
C GLY A 10 -4.49 8.88 15.95
N GLY A 11 -3.98 9.17 17.15
CA GLY A 11 -2.60 8.85 17.52
C GLY A 11 -2.36 7.35 17.44
N ILE A 12 -1.82 6.90 16.30
CA ILE A 12 -1.12 5.63 16.22
C ILE A 12 -0.01 5.74 17.25
N LYS A 13 -0.21 5.04 18.36
CA LYS A 13 0.75 4.99 19.46
C LYS A 13 2.02 4.43 18.84
N MET A 14 3.09 5.22 18.74
CA MET A 14 4.41 4.72 18.35
C MET A 14 4.77 3.60 19.35
N CYS A 15 4.48 2.35 18.98
CA CYS A 15 4.94 1.18 19.72
C CYS A 15 6.48 1.30 19.72
N LYS A 16 7.11 1.47 20.90
CA LYS A 16 8.57 1.44 20.99
C LYS A 16 9.02 -0.01 20.89
N PHE A 17 9.15 -0.49 19.66
CA PHE A 17 9.52 -1.86 19.39
C PHE A 17 10.94 -2.18 19.87
N LYS A 18 11.13 -3.39 20.38
CA LYS A 18 12.43 -3.96 20.78
C LYS A 18 12.63 -5.35 20.17
N VAL A 19 13.87 -5.82 20.22
CA VAL A 19 14.20 -7.19 19.83
C VAL A 19 13.34 -8.17 20.63
N GLY A 20 12.72 -9.09 19.92
CA GLY A 20 11.83 -10.10 20.47
C GLY A 20 10.33 -9.74 20.47
N ASP A 21 9.95 -8.53 20.10
CA ASP A 21 8.53 -8.19 19.93
C ASP A 21 7.97 -8.85 18.66
N GLU A 22 6.73 -9.33 18.75
CA GLU A 22 5.94 -9.77 17.60
C GLU A 22 5.27 -8.58 16.93
N VAL A 23 5.38 -8.49 15.62
CA VAL A 23 4.93 -7.35 14.83
C VAL A 23 4.30 -7.77 13.52
N TYR A 24 3.44 -6.91 12.99
CA TYR A 24 2.77 -7.04 11.70
C TYR A 24 3.23 -5.92 10.76
N PHE A 25 3.34 -6.21 9.47
CA PHE A 25 3.84 -5.27 8.47
C PHE A 25 3.42 -5.65 7.04
N SER A 26 3.54 -4.71 6.11
CA SER A 26 3.42 -4.96 4.67
C SER A 26 4.81 -5.03 4.03
N PRO A 27 5.22 -6.16 3.41
CA PRO A 27 6.59 -6.34 2.92
C PRO A 27 6.94 -5.45 1.73
N TYR A 28 5.96 -5.11 0.90
CA TYR A 28 6.13 -4.26 -0.28
C TYR A 28 5.02 -3.21 -0.35
N ARG A 29 5.31 -2.10 -1.03
CA ARG A 29 4.36 -1.00 -1.22
C ARG A 29 3.33 -1.28 -2.31
N THR A 30 3.58 -2.26 -3.18
CA THR A 30 2.85 -2.57 -4.41
C THR A 30 1.93 -3.78 -4.28
N ASP A 31 2.14 -4.65 -3.30
CA ASP A 31 1.29 -5.83 -3.17
C ASP A 31 0.05 -5.51 -2.35
N ALA A 32 -1.07 -5.41 -3.05
CA ALA A 32 -2.39 -5.14 -2.50
C ALA A 32 -2.70 -6.07 -1.32
N TYR A 33 -2.65 -5.51 -0.11
CA TYR A 33 -3.13 -6.12 1.14
C TYR A 33 -2.33 -7.31 1.70
N ILE A 34 -1.10 -7.55 1.25
CA ILE A 34 -0.27 -8.58 1.88
C ILE A 34 0.19 -8.11 3.26
N VAL A 35 -0.29 -8.79 4.30
CA VAL A 35 0.21 -8.61 5.67
C VAL A 35 1.06 -9.81 6.05
N LYS A 36 2.25 -9.51 6.58
CA LYS A 36 3.13 -10.51 7.19
C LYS A 36 3.24 -10.24 8.69
N HIS A 37 3.54 -11.31 9.41
CA HIS A 37 3.88 -11.23 10.83
C HIS A 37 5.29 -11.79 11.04
N GLY A 38 5.98 -11.29 12.05
CA GLY A 38 7.29 -11.81 12.41
C GLY A 38 7.73 -11.30 13.78
N LYS A 39 8.80 -11.89 14.28
CA LYS A 39 9.47 -11.45 15.49
C LYS A 39 10.70 -10.63 15.12
N ILE A 40 10.87 -9.48 15.77
CA ILE A 40 12.04 -8.63 15.55
C ILE A 40 13.28 -9.35 16.05
N ALA A 41 14.23 -9.62 15.15
CA ALA A 41 15.48 -10.28 15.48
C ALA A 41 16.58 -9.30 15.87
N LYS A 42 16.68 -8.18 15.15
CA LYS A 42 17.70 -7.13 15.37
C LYS A 42 17.27 -5.81 14.74
N PHE A 43 18.03 -4.76 15.03
CA PHE A 43 17.96 -3.49 14.31
C PHE A 43 19.27 -3.26 13.57
N GLU A 44 19.18 -2.89 12.30
CA GLU A 44 20.34 -2.60 11.44
C GLU A 44 20.32 -1.15 10.97
N GLN A 45 21.51 -0.59 10.74
CA GLN A 45 21.65 0.78 10.26
C GLN A 45 21.17 0.87 8.81
N SER A 46 20.33 1.85 8.52
CA SER A 46 19.91 2.12 7.14
C SER A 46 20.98 2.92 6.38
N LEU A 47 20.81 3.09 5.07
CA LEU A 47 21.65 4.00 4.28
C LEU A 47 21.56 5.45 4.78
N ASP A 48 20.43 5.81 5.37
CA ASP A 48 20.29 7.05 6.13
C ASP A 48 20.92 6.86 7.53
N PRO A 49 21.97 7.62 7.89
CA PRO A 49 22.63 7.50 9.20
C PRO A 49 21.70 7.74 10.39
N GLU A 50 20.61 8.47 10.20
CA GLU A 50 19.66 8.79 11.28
C GLU A 50 18.59 7.70 11.49
N ARG A 51 18.51 6.70 10.60
CA ARG A 51 17.43 5.71 10.59
C ARG A 51 17.93 4.28 10.65
N LYS A 52 17.16 3.42 11.31
CA LYS A 52 17.43 1.99 11.44
C LYS A 52 16.27 1.18 10.93
N TYR A 53 16.55 0.03 10.32
CA TYR A 53 15.56 -0.98 10.00
C TYR A 53 15.42 -1.96 11.16
N ALA A 54 14.21 -2.43 11.41
CA ALA A 54 13.98 -3.68 12.10
C ALA A 54 14.15 -4.83 11.11
N VAL A 55 14.84 -5.89 11.54
CA VAL A 55 15.02 -7.10 10.75
C VAL A 55 14.17 -8.21 11.33
N MET A 56 13.33 -8.82 10.50
CA MET A 56 12.48 -9.95 10.86
C MET A 56 12.77 -11.14 9.94
N TYR A 57 12.75 -12.33 10.52
CA TYR A 57 12.78 -13.59 9.78
C TYR A 57 11.39 -14.19 9.77
N CYS A 58 10.77 -14.28 8.59
CA CYS A 58 9.48 -14.91 8.41
C CYS A 58 9.68 -16.24 7.70
N ASP A 59 9.23 -17.33 8.34
CA ASP A 59 9.16 -18.64 7.71
C ASP A 59 7.81 -18.77 6.98
N ASP A 60 7.84 -18.94 5.67
CA ASP A 60 6.64 -19.20 4.85
C ASP A 60 6.41 -20.70 4.58
N GLY A 61 7.13 -21.58 5.31
CA GLY A 61 7.07 -23.03 5.18
C GLY A 61 7.88 -23.57 3.99
N ARG A 62 8.43 -22.69 3.15
CA ARG A 62 9.30 -23.05 2.01
C ARG A 62 10.69 -22.45 2.17
N SER A 63 10.78 -21.22 2.66
CA SER A 63 12.05 -20.61 3.03
C SER A 63 11.87 -19.57 4.15
N VAL A 64 12.96 -19.36 4.89
CA VAL A 64 13.05 -18.23 5.81
C VAL A 64 13.44 -17.01 4.98
N LYS A 65 12.53 -16.03 4.91
CA LYS A 65 12.78 -14.74 4.25
C LYS A 65 13.11 -13.68 5.30
N GLU A 66 14.15 -12.91 5.02
CA GLU A 66 14.53 -11.75 5.82
C GLU A 66 13.81 -10.51 5.29
N TYR A 67 13.18 -9.76 6.17
CA TYR A 67 12.50 -8.50 5.88
C TYR A 67 13.14 -7.35 6.65
N HIS A 68 13.32 -6.22 5.97
CA HIS A 68 13.88 -4.98 6.51
C HIS A 68 12.81 -3.91 6.45
N ILE A 69 12.25 -3.56 7.61
CA ILE A 69 11.12 -2.62 7.69
C ILE A 69 11.47 -1.51 8.68
N PHE A 70 11.12 -0.28 8.35
CA PHE A 70 11.30 0.83 9.28
C PHE A 70 10.35 0.68 10.48
N PRO A 71 10.77 0.99 11.72
CA PRO A 71 9.93 0.83 12.91
C PRO A 71 8.57 1.55 12.83
N GLU A 72 8.48 2.67 12.11
CA GLU A 72 7.24 3.40 11.84
C GLU A 72 6.24 2.66 10.93
N ASP A 73 6.70 1.66 10.18
CA ASP A 73 5.89 0.79 9.31
C ASP A 73 5.61 -0.56 9.98
N LEU A 74 5.91 -0.70 11.27
CA LEU A 74 5.57 -1.87 12.09
C LEU A 74 4.33 -1.59 12.93
N TYR A 75 3.52 -2.63 13.09
CA TYR A 75 2.24 -2.54 13.78
C TYR A 75 2.11 -3.65 14.82
N CYS A 76 1.34 -3.36 15.85
CA CYS A 76 1.13 -4.25 16.98
C CYS A 76 0.03 -5.30 16.65
N THR A 77 -0.80 -5.05 15.63
CA THR A 77 -1.86 -5.96 15.16
C THR A 77 -1.98 -6.01 13.62
N GLU A 78 -2.50 -7.12 13.10
CA GLU A 78 -2.81 -7.27 11.66
C GLU A 78 -3.84 -6.24 11.18
N GLN A 79 -4.82 -5.90 12.03
CA GLN A 79 -5.90 -4.98 11.72
C GLN A 79 -5.38 -3.55 11.47
N GLU A 80 -4.41 -3.10 12.27
CA GLU A 80 -3.78 -1.79 12.07
C GLU A 80 -3.11 -1.71 10.69
N VAL A 81 -2.40 -2.77 10.26
CA VAL A 81 -1.79 -2.82 8.93
C VAL A 81 -2.88 -2.71 7.85
N LYS A 82 -3.96 -3.50 7.97
CA LYS A 82 -5.06 -3.50 6.99
C LYS A 82 -5.74 -2.14 6.89
N GLU A 83 -5.93 -1.45 8.01
CA GLU A 83 -6.53 -0.12 8.03
C GLU A 83 -5.64 0.91 7.32
N VAL A 84 -4.34 0.89 7.59
CA VAL A 84 -3.38 1.77 6.90
C VAL A 84 -3.32 1.47 5.41
N LEU A 85 -3.26 0.20 5.01
CA LEU A 85 -3.27 -0.20 3.61
C LEU A 85 -4.56 0.23 2.90
N LYS A 86 -5.72 0.09 3.56
CA LYS A 86 -7.01 0.56 3.04
C LYS A 86 -7.06 2.08 2.87
N GLN A 87 -6.53 2.83 3.84
CA GLN A 87 -6.46 4.29 3.76
C GLN A 87 -5.56 4.74 2.62
N ARG A 88 -4.39 4.10 2.48
CA ARG A 88 -3.45 4.38 1.39
C ARG A 88 -4.05 4.06 0.02
N PHE A 89 -4.68 2.90 -0.12
CA PHE A 89 -5.39 2.53 -1.34
C PHE A 89 -6.43 3.58 -1.74
N ARG A 90 -7.22 4.06 -0.78
CA ARG A 90 -8.22 5.12 -1.05
C ARG A 90 -7.59 6.45 -1.43
N PHE A 91 -6.49 6.82 -0.78
CA PHE A 91 -5.72 8.01 -1.14
C PHE A 91 -5.20 7.92 -2.58
N GLU A 92 -4.67 6.78 -3.01
CA GLU A 92 -4.14 6.58 -4.37
C GLU A 92 -5.28 6.61 -5.41
N VAL A 93 -6.44 6.00 -5.12
CA VAL A 93 -7.66 6.14 -5.94
C VAL A 93 -8.07 7.61 -6.08
N ASP A 94 -8.12 8.36 -4.98
CA ASP A 94 -8.52 9.77 -5.00
C ASP A 94 -7.53 10.65 -5.76
N GLU A 95 -6.22 10.35 -5.69
CA GLU A 95 -5.20 11.08 -6.47
C GLU A 95 -5.36 10.86 -7.99
N VAL A 96 -5.79 9.68 -8.44
CA VAL A 96 -6.15 9.45 -9.86
C VAL A 96 -7.35 10.31 -10.25
N LYS A 97 -8.41 10.30 -9.41
CA LYS A 97 -9.66 11.03 -9.68
C LYS A 97 -9.50 12.55 -9.71
N LYS A 98 -8.47 13.08 -9.04
CA LYS A 98 -8.25 14.51 -8.82
C LYS A 98 -8.25 15.38 -10.07
N ASN A 99 -7.86 14.84 -11.22
CA ASN A 99 -7.76 15.60 -12.47
C ASN A 99 -8.80 15.17 -13.52
N ILE A 100 -9.76 14.32 -13.16
CA ILE A 100 -10.76 13.77 -14.09
C ILE A 100 -12.13 14.26 -13.64
N HIS A 101 -12.72 15.21 -14.38
CA HIS A 101 -13.97 15.85 -13.98
C HIS A 101 -15.05 15.80 -15.06
N THR A 102 -14.65 15.61 -16.32
CA THR A 102 -15.55 15.54 -17.47
C THR A 102 -15.45 14.20 -18.19
N LEU A 103 -16.43 13.92 -19.06
CA LEU A 103 -16.36 12.75 -19.94
C LEU A 103 -15.14 12.81 -20.86
N GLU A 104 -14.76 14.00 -21.34
CA GLU A 104 -13.58 14.18 -22.18
C GLU A 104 -12.29 13.84 -21.41
N ASP A 105 -12.15 14.31 -20.17
CA ASP A 105 -11.00 13.96 -19.31
C ASP A 105 -10.91 12.44 -19.09
N LEU A 106 -12.06 11.81 -18.84
CA LEU A 106 -12.15 10.37 -18.61
C LEU A 106 -11.76 9.58 -19.87
N LEU A 107 -12.25 9.99 -21.05
CA LEU A 107 -11.89 9.36 -22.32
C LEU A 107 -10.41 9.56 -22.65
N ASN A 108 -9.86 10.75 -22.40
CA ASN A 108 -8.43 11.03 -22.56
C ASN A 108 -7.59 10.20 -21.58
N PHE A 109 -8.04 10.03 -20.35
CA PHE A 109 -7.38 9.16 -19.37
C PHE A 109 -7.34 7.72 -19.87
N LEU A 110 -8.49 7.16 -20.26
CA LEU A 110 -8.64 5.80 -20.78
C LEU A 110 -7.87 5.55 -22.08
N TYR A 111 -7.72 6.58 -22.92
CA TYR A 111 -6.92 6.49 -24.13
C TYR A 111 -5.42 6.37 -23.84
N ASN A 112 -4.95 7.01 -22.77
CA ASN A 112 -3.53 7.07 -22.40
C ASN A 112 -3.10 5.99 -21.38
N HIS A 113 -4.04 5.30 -20.73
CA HIS A 113 -3.76 4.29 -19.70
C HIS A 113 -4.39 2.95 -20.07
N ASP A 114 -3.60 1.87 -20.11
CA ASP A 114 -4.13 0.52 -20.29
C ASP A 114 -4.69 -0.02 -18.97
N ILE A 115 -5.99 0.16 -18.79
CA ILE A 115 -6.71 -0.38 -17.64
C ILE A 115 -7.36 -1.74 -17.91
N SER A 116 -7.11 -2.34 -19.07
CA SER A 116 -7.91 -3.44 -19.62
C SER A 116 -7.47 -4.84 -19.18
N VAL A 117 -6.22 -5.02 -18.75
CA VAL A 117 -5.66 -6.35 -18.43
C VAL A 117 -5.32 -6.53 -16.95
N ASP A 118 -5.88 -7.59 -16.36
CA ASP A 118 -5.39 -8.15 -15.11
C ASP A 118 -4.09 -8.87 -15.47
N ALA A 119 -2.94 -8.23 -15.27
CA ALA A 119 -1.64 -8.84 -15.52
C ALA A 119 -1.31 -9.91 -14.47
N ALA A 120 -2.26 -10.76 -14.11
CA ALA A 120 -2.00 -12.05 -13.49
C ALA A 120 -1.50 -13.02 -14.57
N GLY A 121 -0.33 -12.71 -15.14
CA GLY A 121 0.22 -13.41 -16.30
C GLY A 121 1.73 -13.35 -16.31
N GLU A 122 2.30 -12.31 -16.90
CA GLU A 122 3.73 -12.22 -17.14
C GLU A 122 4.14 -10.75 -17.26
N GLY A 123 4.87 -10.24 -16.28
CA GLY A 123 5.50 -8.92 -16.36
C GLY A 123 5.30 -8.11 -15.09
N ASP A 124 6.42 -7.84 -14.43
CA ASP A 124 6.55 -6.78 -13.44
C ASP A 124 5.93 -5.47 -13.96
N ASP A 125 5.34 -4.75 -13.02
CA ASP A 125 5.16 -3.30 -12.99
C ASP A 125 3.76 -2.75 -13.38
N TYR A 126 3.31 -1.84 -12.52
CA TYR A 126 2.07 -1.06 -12.49
C TYR A 126 0.84 -1.73 -11.87
N CYS A 127 0.58 -1.36 -10.61
CA CYS A 127 -0.70 -1.55 -9.93
C CYS A 127 -1.80 -0.75 -10.66
N VAL A 128 -2.47 -1.39 -11.61
CA VAL A 128 -3.63 -0.84 -12.34
C VAL A 128 -4.90 -0.85 -11.47
N TRP A 129 -4.83 -1.37 -10.25
CA TRP A 129 -6.01 -1.63 -9.43
C TRP A 129 -6.66 -0.34 -8.93
N GLU A 130 -5.87 0.62 -8.46
CA GLU A 130 -6.30 1.94 -8.03
C GLU A 130 -6.97 2.70 -9.19
N GLU A 131 -6.34 2.67 -10.37
CA GLU A 131 -6.84 3.31 -11.59
C GLU A 131 -8.16 2.68 -12.07
N ARG A 132 -8.28 1.35 -12.01
CA ARG A 132 -9.54 0.64 -12.34
C ARG A 132 -10.67 1.03 -11.40
N ILE A 133 -10.39 1.08 -10.10
CA ILE A 133 -11.39 1.47 -9.11
C ILE A 133 -11.76 2.95 -9.28
N ALA A 134 -10.78 3.83 -9.54
CA ALA A 134 -11.02 5.24 -9.84
C ALA A 134 -11.93 5.40 -11.08
N VAL A 135 -11.60 4.75 -12.20
CA VAL A 135 -12.39 4.79 -13.43
C VAL A 135 -13.80 4.26 -13.19
N ARG A 136 -13.95 3.15 -12.45
CA ARG A 136 -15.27 2.60 -12.14
C ARG A 136 -16.15 3.59 -11.37
N GLU A 137 -15.57 4.26 -10.38
CA GLU A 137 -16.27 5.30 -9.63
C GLU A 137 -16.60 6.51 -10.50
N LEU A 138 -15.65 6.99 -11.31
CA LEU A 138 -15.83 8.13 -12.22
C LEU A 138 -16.86 7.86 -13.31
N VAL A 139 -16.92 6.66 -13.88
CA VAL A 139 -17.94 6.29 -14.87
C VAL A 139 -19.33 6.35 -14.25
N LYS A 140 -19.48 5.93 -13.00
CA LYS A 140 -20.74 6.07 -12.26
C LYS A 140 -21.07 7.54 -11.97
N GLU A 141 -20.09 8.33 -11.54
CA GLU A 141 -20.25 9.74 -11.20
C GLU A 141 -20.56 10.63 -12.42
N ILE A 142 -19.84 10.44 -13.53
CA ILE A 142 -19.91 11.27 -14.74
C ILE A 142 -20.98 10.77 -15.70
N CYS A 143 -21.08 9.45 -15.92
CA CYS A 143 -21.95 8.86 -16.93
C CYS A 143 -23.24 8.26 -16.35
N GLY A 144 -23.34 8.10 -15.02
CA GLY A 144 -24.45 7.38 -14.39
C GLY A 144 -24.44 5.87 -14.68
N ILE A 145 -23.33 5.32 -15.17
CA ILE A 145 -23.20 3.92 -15.58
C ILE A 145 -22.49 3.14 -14.47
N GLU A 146 -23.09 2.04 -14.02
CA GLU A 146 -22.46 1.14 -13.08
C GLU A 146 -21.68 0.06 -13.84
N LEU A 147 -20.35 0.17 -13.84
CA LEU A 147 -19.50 -0.90 -14.36
C LEU A 147 -19.49 -2.09 -13.40
N GLY A 148 -19.43 -3.29 -13.99
CA GLY A 148 -19.42 -4.57 -13.30
C GLY A 148 -18.27 -4.75 -12.31
N LYS A 149 -18.28 -5.87 -11.60
CA LYS A 149 -17.16 -6.28 -10.74
C LYS A 149 -16.05 -6.89 -11.57
#